data_AF-K5Z0P5-F1
#
_entry.id   AF-K5Z0P5-F1
#
_cell.length_a   1.000
_cell.length_b   1.000
_cell.length_c   1.000
_cell.angle_alpha   90.00
_cell.angle_beta   90.00
_cell.angle_gamma   90.00
#
_symmetry.space_group_name_H-M   'P 1'
#
loop_
_entity.id
_entity.type
_entity.pdbx_description
1 polymer ?
#
loop_
_entity_poly.entity_id
_entity_poly.type
_entity_poly.pdbx_seq_one_letter_code
_entity_poly.pdbx_strand_id
1 'polypeptide(L)'
;MSAALEKTMEDTITFDLAAAPLRELNEKLQTLPGGTNQTAWRIVNPRGAHALAVGITTPVQVLIDGHAGYYAAGMNDGAAITINGNAATGVAENMMSGRVHVKGDASQSAGATAHGGLLIIDGNASARCGISMKGIDIVVKGNVGHMSAFMAQSGNLVVCGDAGDALGDSLYEARLFVKGSVKSLGADCEKKQMGAEDAAILSDLLQRAGVAAKPEEFTLYGSARTLYHFHVDNAGAY
;
A
#
# COMPACT_ATOMS: atom_id res chain seq x y z
N MET A 1 -17.24 23.60 -4.25
CA MET A 1 -17.37 22.25 -3.65
C MET A 1 -18.47 21.55 -4.42
N SER A 2 -18.34 20.29 -4.85
CA SER A 2 -19.37 19.64 -5.68
C SER A 2 -20.50 19.07 -4.81
N ALA A 3 -21.74 19.06 -5.32
CA ALA A 3 -22.92 18.52 -4.65
C ALA A 3 -22.80 17.03 -4.24
N ALA A 4 -21.87 16.28 -4.86
CA ALA A 4 -21.57 14.89 -4.48
C ALA A 4 -20.78 14.78 -3.17
N LEU A 5 -19.91 15.77 -2.87
CA LEU A 5 -19.16 15.88 -1.61
C LEU A 5 -20.05 16.36 -0.45
N GLU A 6 -21.06 17.20 -0.75
CA GLU A 6 -22.03 17.66 0.26
C GLU A 6 -23.00 16.55 0.66
N LYS A 7 -23.51 15.76 -0.30
CA LYS A 7 -24.39 14.61 0.00
C LYS A 7 -23.70 13.48 0.78
N THR A 8 -22.38 13.31 0.63
CA THR A 8 -21.62 12.29 1.39
C THR A 8 -21.46 12.66 2.87
N MET A 9 -21.56 13.94 3.24
CA MET A 9 -21.39 14.39 4.62
C MET A 9 -22.64 14.17 5.50
N GLU A 10 -23.85 14.14 4.93
CA GLU A 10 -25.10 13.97 5.70
C GLU A 10 -25.37 12.53 6.16
N ASP A 11 -24.86 11.51 5.45
CA ASP A 11 -25.02 10.09 5.81
C ASP A 11 -23.74 9.47 6.45
N THR A 12 -22.75 10.29 6.80
CA THR A 12 -21.49 9.81 7.38
C THR A 12 -21.63 9.48 8.87
N ILE A 13 -21.34 8.24 9.24
CA ILE A 13 -21.29 7.79 10.63
C ILE A 13 -19.97 8.24 11.24
N THR A 14 -20.03 9.07 12.28
CA THR A 14 -18.83 9.51 13.00
C THR A 14 -18.59 8.63 14.22
N PHE A 15 -17.39 8.07 14.35
CA PHE A 15 -16.94 7.33 15.53
C PHE A 15 -15.79 8.10 16.20
N ASP A 16 -15.95 8.43 17.48
CA ASP A 16 -14.96 9.18 18.25
C ASP A 16 -14.18 8.27 19.21
N LEU A 17 -12.88 8.11 18.93
CA LEU A 17 -11.98 7.30 19.75
C LEU A 17 -11.57 7.97 21.07
N ALA A 18 -11.91 9.24 21.28
CA ALA A 18 -11.83 9.86 22.60
C ALA A 18 -13.00 9.45 23.51
N ALA A 19 -14.12 8.98 22.94
CA ALA A 19 -15.35 8.66 23.66
C ALA A 19 -15.63 7.16 23.75
N ALA A 20 -15.17 6.36 22.79
CA ALA A 20 -15.41 4.92 22.73
C ALA A 20 -14.11 4.14 22.40
N PRO A 21 -13.97 2.88 22.86
CA PRO A 21 -12.75 2.11 22.66
C PRO A 21 -12.58 1.66 21.20
N LEU A 22 -11.33 1.56 20.75
CA LEU A 22 -10.96 1.02 19.43
C LEU A 22 -11.59 -0.33 19.10
N ARG A 23 -11.70 -1.21 20.10
CA ARG A 23 -12.28 -2.54 19.90
C ARG A 23 -13.72 -2.46 19.39
N GLU A 24 -14.51 -1.55 19.94
CA GLU A 24 -15.90 -1.35 19.51
C GLU A 24 -15.97 -0.84 18.06
N LEU A 25 -15.08 0.09 17.68
CA LEU A 25 -14.97 0.55 16.29
C LEU A 25 -14.72 -0.62 15.33
N ASN A 26 -13.71 -1.44 15.61
CA ASN A 26 -13.35 -2.56 14.75
C ASN A 26 -14.47 -3.62 14.70
N GLU A 27 -15.08 -3.96 15.83
CA GLU A 27 -16.22 -4.89 15.86
C GLU A 27 -17.38 -4.37 15.01
N LYS A 28 -17.72 -3.07 15.10
CA LYS A 28 -18.76 -2.46 14.24
C LYS A 28 -18.43 -2.57 12.76
N LEU A 29 -17.21 -2.21 12.35
CA LEU A 29 -16.79 -2.24 10.95
C LEU A 29 -16.71 -3.67 10.38
N GLN A 30 -16.24 -4.63 11.19
CA GLN A 30 -16.05 -6.04 10.79
C GLN A 30 -17.37 -6.80 10.68
N THR A 31 -18.39 -6.38 11.44
CA THR A 31 -19.72 -7.03 11.48
C THR A 31 -20.76 -6.35 10.61
N LEU A 32 -20.36 -5.39 9.77
CA LEU A 32 -21.28 -4.74 8.83
C LEU A 32 -21.96 -5.77 7.93
N PRO A 33 -23.30 -5.72 7.79
CA PRO A 33 -23.99 -6.64 6.89
C PRO A 33 -23.72 -6.27 5.43
N GLY A 34 -23.70 -7.27 4.56
CA GLY A 34 -23.67 -7.05 3.12
C GLY A 34 -24.87 -6.20 2.66
N GLY A 35 -24.63 -5.22 1.79
CA GLY A 35 -25.67 -4.31 1.31
C GLY A 35 -26.12 -3.26 2.34
N THR A 36 -25.33 -3.04 3.40
CA THR A 36 -25.60 -2.00 4.40
C THR A 36 -25.69 -0.60 3.78
N ASN A 37 -26.55 0.26 4.37
CA ASN A 37 -26.59 1.69 4.08
C ASN A 37 -25.53 2.48 4.88
N GLN A 38 -24.86 1.85 5.86
CA GLN A 38 -23.78 2.42 6.66
C GLN A 38 -22.46 2.44 5.88
N THR A 39 -22.47 3.13 4.74
CA THR A 39 -21.41 3.04 3.72
C THR A 39 -20.28 4.05 3.90
N ALA A 40 -20.46 5.08 4.74
CA ALA A 40 -19.47 6.13 4.97
C ALA A 40 -19.21 6.29 6.47
N TRP A 41 -17.94 6.15 6.87
CA TRP A 41 -17.49 6.25 8.25
C TRP A 41 -16.41 7.30 8.38
N ARG A 42 -16.48 8.11 9.43
CA ARG A 42 -15.43 9.05 9.83
C ARG A 42 -14.97 8.72 11.25
N ILE A 43 -13.71 8.36 11.38
CA ILE A 43 -13.07 8.08 12.66
C ILE A 43 -12.31 9.33 13.09
N VAL A 44 -12.67 9.92 14.22
CA VAL A 44 -12.04 11.12 14.77
C VAL A 44 -11.25 10.81 16.03
N ASN A 45 -10.32 11.70 16.38
CA ASN A 45 -9.41 11.56 17.50
C ASN A 45 -8.62 10.22 17.54
N PRO A 46 -8.06 9.75 16.40
CA PRO A 46 -7.39 8.45 16.36
C PRO A 46 -6.14 8.38 17.24
N ARG A 47 -5.49 9.52 17.52
CA ARG A 47 -4.34 9.66 18.44
C ARG A 47 -3.24 8.59 18.21
N GLY A 48 -3.02 8.18 16.95
CA GLY A 48 -2.02 7.17 16.62
C GLY A 48 -2.38 5.75 17.09
N ALA A 49 -3.66 5.45 17.31
CA ALA A 49 -4.11 4.13 17.72
C ALA A 49 -3.68 3.05 16.72
N HIS A 50 -3.20 1.92 17.25
CA HIS A 50 -2.83 0.75 16.46
C HIS A 50 -4.09 0.03 15.94
N ALA A 51 -3.95 -0.79 14.91
CA ALA A 51 -4.99 -1.65 14.35
C ALA A 51 -6.32 -0.92 14.05
N LEU A 52 -6.24 0.32 13.56
CA LEU A 52 -7.42 1.07 13.11
C LEU A 52 -7.98 0.49 11.82
N ALA A 53 -9.30 0.29 11.78
CA ALA A 53 -10.03 -0.10 10.57
C ALA A 53 -9.48 -1.40 9.93
N VAL A 54 -9.17 -2.39 10.77
CA VAL A 54 -8.60 -3.68 10.33
C VAL A 54 -9.69 -4.72 10.06
N GLY A 55 -9.43 -5.64 9.13
CA GLY A 55 -10.29 -6.80 8.88
C GLY A 55 -11.67 -6.47 8.31
N ILE A 56 -11.81 -5.32 7.64
CA ILE A 56 -13.07 -4.93 7.02
C ILE A 56 -13.27 -5.75 5.74
N THR A 57 -14.37 -6.50 5.67
CA THR A 57 -14.73 -7.36 4.52
C THR A 57 -15.93 -6.82 3.73
N THR A 58 -16.45 -5.66 4.13
CA THR A 58 -17.59 -5.00 3.48
C THR A 58 -17.11 -3.77 2.72
N PRO A 59 -17.58 -3.54 1.48
CA PRO A 59 -17.14 -2.41 0.64
C PRO A 59 -17.74 -1.09 1.14
N VAL A 60 -17.12 -0.50 2.17
CA VAL A 60 -17.47 0.80 2.75
C VAL A 60 -16.32 1.79 2.62
N GLN A 61 -16.63 3.08 2.77
CA GLN A 61 -15.65 4.16 2.82
C GLN A 61 -15.35 4.51 4.28
N VAL A 62 -14.08 4.56 4.64
CA VAL A 62 -13.62 4.92 5.99
C VAL A 62 -12.61 6.05 5.88
N LEU A 63 -12.89 7.17 6.55
CA LEU A 63 -11.97 8.28 6.71
C LEU A 63 -11.43 8.30 8.14
N ILE A 64 -10.13 8.11 8.30
CA ILE A 64 -9.42 8.30 9.57
C ILE A 64 -8.88 9.71 9.60
N ASP A 65 -9.42 10.54 10.50
CA ASP A 65 -9.07 11.95 10.63
C ASP A 65 -7.90 12.16 11.60
N GLY A 66 -6.70 11.85 11.12
CA GLY A 66 -5.44 12.01 11.84
C GLY A 66 -4.47 10.86 11.62
N HIS A 67 -3.45 10.79 12.48
CA HIS A 67 -2.42 9.76 12.44
C HIS A 67 -2.95 8.39 12.86
N ALA A 68 -2.44 7.35 12.18
CA ALA A 68 -2.72 5.96 12.49
C ALA A 68 -1.46 5.23 13.00
N GLY A 69 -1.64 4.37 13.99
CA GLY A 69 -0.59 3.53 14.54
C GLY A 69 -0.31 2.30 13.68
N TYR A 70 0.34 1.31 14.30
CA TYR A 70 0.75 0.06 13.63
C TYR A 70 -0.44 -0.70 13.07
N TYR A 71 -0.26 -1.33 11.91
CA TYR A 71 -1.20 -2.25 11.27
C TYR A 71 -2.56 -1.66 10.90
N ALA A 72 -2.66 -0.32 10.79
CA ALA A 72 -3.88 0.32 10.32
C ALA A 72 -4.28 -0.18 8.92
N ALA A 73 -5.57 -0.37 8.68
CA ALA A 73 -6.12 -0.91 7.43
C ALA A 73 -5.61 -2.31 7.02
N GLY A 74 -4.94 -3.03 7.92
CA GLY A 74 -4.51 -4.40 7.68
C GLY A 74 -5.70 -5.36 7.50
N MET A 75 -5.48 -6.43 6.73
CA MET A 75 -6.50 -7.44 6.40
C MET A 75 -7.76 -6.87 5.72
N ASN A 76 -7.65 -5.68 5.11
CA ASN A 76 -8.75 -5.08 4.36
C ASN A 76 -9.13 -5.95 3.15
N ASP A 77 -10.42 -6.19 2.96
CA ASP A 77 -10.98 -6.94 1.85
C ASP A 77 -12.19 -6.20 1.29
N GLY A 78 -11.89 -5.12 0.55
CA GLY A 78 -12.86 -4.42 -0.28
C GLY A 78 -13.21 -3.01 0.17
N ALA A 79 -12.85 -2.60 1.39
CA ALA A 79 -13.12 -1.23 1.85
C ALA A 79 -12.19 -0.20 1.18
N ALA A 80 -12.66 1.03 1.10
CA ALA A 80 -11.89 2.20 0.68
C ALA A 80 -11.54 3.05 1.92
N ILE A 81 -10.32 2.95 2.39
CA ILE A 81 -9.85 3.58 3.62
C ILE A 81 -8.92 4.74 3.29
N THR A 82 -9.19 5.93 3.81
CA THR A 82 -8.31 7.11 3.70
C THR A 82 -7.82 7.51 5.08
N ILE A 83 -6.51 7.72 5.22
CA ILE A 83 -5.87 8.20 6.45
C ILE A 83 -5.39 9.63 6.20
N ASN A 84 -6.03 10.62 6.83
CA ASN A 84 -5.65 12.02 6.80
C ASN A 84 -4.45 12.29 7.74
N GLY A 85 -3.34 11.63 7.47
CA GLY A 85 -2.11 11.76 8.23
C GLY A 85 -1.11 10.67 7.90
N ASN A 86 -0.09 10.55 8.74
CA ASN A 86 0.90 9.47 8.68
C ASN A 86 0.34 8.14 9.20
N ALA A 87 0.90 7.04 8.69
CA ALA A 87 0.63 5.69 9.17
C ALA A 87 1.94 5.03 9.66
N ALA A 88 1.89 4.38 10.81
CA ALA A 88 3.04 3.68 11.35
C ALA A 88 3.20 2.27 10.73
N THR A 89 4.00 1.41 11.34
CA THR A 89 4.47 0.14 10.74
C THR A 89 3.32 -0.76 10.27
N GLY A 90 3.44 -1.34 9.08
CA GLY A 90 2.51 -2.39 8.60
C GLY A 90 1.15 -1.87 8.11
N VAL A 91 1.04 -0.60 7.69
CA VAL A 91 -0.21 -0.11 7.09
C VAL A 91 -0.61 -0.98 5.88
N ALA A 92 -1.89 -1.37 5.81
CA ALA A 92 -2.43 -2.26 4.78
C ALA A 92 -1.76 -3.65 4.69
N GLU A 93 -1.13 -4.12 5.77
CA GLU A 93 -0.56 -5.46 5.82
C GLU A 93 -1.61 -6.54 5.59
N ASN A 94 -1.27 -7.55 4.79
CA ASN A 94 -2.12 -8.69 4.46
C ASN A 94 -3.50 -8.28 3.87
N MET A 95 -3.56 -7.12 3.19
CA MET A 95 -4.74 -6.67 2.46
C MET A 95 -5.05 -7.61 1.30
N MET A 96 -6.32 -7.98 1.15
CA MET A 96 -6.82 -8.89 0.11
C MET A 96 -7.34 -8.12 -1.10
N SER A 97 -8.10 -7.04 -0.86
CA SER A 97 -8.68 -6.20 -1.90
C SER A 97 -9.09 -4.83 -1.35
N GLY A 98 -9.56 -3.93 -2.21
CA GLY A 98 -10.00 -2.59 -1.84
C GLY A 98 -8.94 -1.51 -2.09
N ARG A 99 -9.04 -0.39 -1.37
CA ARG A 99 -8.12 0.75 -1.50
C ARG A 99 -7.73 1.32 -0.14
N VAL A 100 -6.45 1.62 0.05
CA VAL A 100 -5.95 2.38 1.20
C VAL A 100 -5.19 3.61 0.68
N HIS A 101 -5.49 4.80 1.18
CA HIS A 101 -4.80 6.05 0.82
C HIS A 101 -4.28 6.76 2.06
N VAL A 102 -2.96 6.76 2.25
CA VAL A 102 -2.27 7.52 3.29
C VAL A 102 -1.91 8.91 2.73
N LYS A 103 -2.43 9.97 3.33
CA LYS A 103 -2.17 11.36 2.93
C LYS A 103 -0.81 11.91 3.38
N GLY A 104 -0.17 11.25 4.34
CA GLY A 104 1.17 11.58 4.82
C GLY A 104 2.20 10.50 4.45
N ASP A 105 3.16 10.31 5.35
CA ASP A 105 4.19 9.28 5.26
C ASP A 105 3.71 7.92 5.82
N ALA A 106 4.30 6.84 5.32
CA ALA A 106 4.18 5.50 5.88
C ALA A 106 5.51 5.03 6.48
N SER A 107 5.44 4.42 7.66
CA SER A 107 6.61 3.76 8.28
C SER A 107 6.97 2.46 7.54
N GLN A 108 7.74 1.60 8.19
CA GLN A 108 8.25 0.37 7.61
C GLN A 108 7.13 -0.63 7.28
N SER A 109 7.39 -1.51 6.31
CA SER A 109 6.51 -2.64 5.99
C SER A 109 5.11 -2.27 5.48
N ALA A 110 4.95 -1.08 4.88
CA ALA A 110 3.70 -0.71 4.23
C ALA A 110 3.32 -1.73 3.13
N GLY A 111 2.08 -2.22 3.14
CA GLY A 111 1.59 -3.22 2.18
C GLY A 111 2.23 -4.60 2.31
N ALA A 112 2.89 -4.90 3.44
CA ALA A 112 3.55 -6.19 3.65
C ALA A 112 2.58 -7.37 3.44
N THR A 113 3.03 -8.41 2.75
CA THR A 113 2.29 -9.67 2.52
C THR A 113 0.94 -9.57 1.81
N ALA A 114 0.52 -8.36 1.39
CA ALA A 114 -0.79 -8.13 0.80
C ALA A 114 -0.95 -8.84 -0.55
N HIS A 115 -2.15 -9.38 -0.76
CA HIS A 115 -2.51 -10.22 -1.90
C HIS A 115 -3.17 -9.44 -3.04
N GLY A 116 -3.68 -8.24 -2.77
CA GLY A 116 -4.36 -7.45 -3.78
C GLY A 116 -4.83 -6.08 -3.27
N GLY A 117 -5.48 -5.34 -4.16
CA GLY A 117 -5.94 -3.97 -3.90
C GLY A 117 -4.87 -2.91 -4.20
N LEU A 118 -5.17 -1.67 -3.83
CA LEU A 118 -4.32 -0.51 -4.10
C LEU A 118 -3.99 0.26 -2.82
N LEU A 119 -2.71 0.37 -2.49
CA LEU A 119 -2.17 1.26 -1.47
C LEU A 119 -1.53 2.50 -2.11
N ILE A 120 -1.99 3.69 -1.75
CA ILE A 120 -1.41 4.97 -2.19
C ILE A 120 -0.84 5.68 -0.97
N ILE A 121 0.39 6.18 -1.08
CA ILE A 121 1.07 6.97 -0.05
C ILE A 121 1.50 8.29 -0.70
N ASP A 122 0.96 9.41 -0.21
CA ASP A 122 1.27 10.74 -0.76
C ASP A 122 2.67 11.22 -0.35
N GLY A 123 3.19 10.76 0.79
CA GLY A 123 4.55 11.01 1.26
C GLY A 123 5.54 9.91 0.90
N ASN A 124 6.48 9.65 1.80
CA ASN A 124 7.49 8.61 1.71
C ASN A 124 7.03 7.32 2.38
N ALA A 125 7.59 6.19 1.95
CA ALA A 125 7.53 4.93 2.70
C ALA A 125 8.93 4.59 3.24
N SER A 126 9.01 4.11 4.48
CA SER A 126 10.30 3.73 5.07
C SER A 126 10.79 2.37 4.53
N ALA A 127 11.63 1.67 5.30
CA ALA A 127 12.19 0.38 4.89
C ALA A 127 11.12 -0.69 4.61
N ARG A 128 11.47 -1.66 3.76
CA ARG A 128 10.66 -2.87 3.53
C ARG A 128 9.23 -2.58 3.03
N CYS A 129 9.00 -1.45 2.37
CA CYS A 129 7.73 -1.20 1.69
C CYS A 129 7.46 -2.32 0.67
N GLY A 130 6.29 -2.97 0.73
CA GLY A 130 5.94 -4.10 -0.13
C GLY A 130 6.70 -5.40 0.16
N ILE A 131 7.26 -5.56 1.37
CA ILE A 131 7.93 -6.82 1.74
C ILE A 131 6.97 -8.01 1.62
N SER A 132 7.43 -9.05 0.93
CA SER A 132 6.69 -10.29 0.69
C SER A 132 5.30 -10.08 0.06
N MET A 133 5.09 -9.01 -0.71
CA MET A 133 3.83 -8.75 -1.41
C MET A 133 3.48 -9.87 -2.40
N LYS A 134 2.18 -10.15 -2.57
CA LYS A 134 1.63 -11.29 -3.32
C LYS A 134 0.52 -10.88 -4.28
N GLY A 135 0.53 -9.63 -4.73
CA GLY A 135 -0.41 -9.14 -5.75
C GLY A 135 -0.95 -7.73 -5.50
N ILE A 136 -0.58 -7.07 -4.40
CA ILE A 136 -0.97 -5.67 -4.16
C ILE A 136 -0.29 -4.71 -5.16
N ASP A 137 -1.00 -3.65 -5.50
CA ASP A 137 -0.44 -2.46 -6.14
C ASP A 137 -0.13 -1.40 -5.08
N ILE A 138 1.10 -0.92 -5.05
CA ILE A 138 1.56 0.14 -4.13
C ILE A 138 2.08 1.31 -4.96
N VAL A 139 1.57 2.51 -4.70
CA VAL A 139 2.06 3.76 -5.29
C VAL A 139 2.55 4.70 -4.19
N VAL A 140 3.86 4.95 -4.17
CA VAL A 140 4.51 5.92 -3.27
C VAL A 140 4.88 7.15 -4.08
N LYS A 141 4.32 8.31 -3.70
CA LYS A 141 4.59 9.58 -4.41
C LYS A 141 5.93 10.21 -4.01
N GLY A 142 6.45 9.88 -2.84
CA GLY A 142 7.80 10.21 -2.40
C GLY A 142 8.81 9.08 -2.64
N ASN A 143 9.72 8.94 -1.68
CA ASN A 143 10.81 7.96 -1.71
C ASN A 143 10.44 6.67 -0.97
N VAL A 144 11.17 5.59 -1.26
CA VAL A 144 11.11 4.35 -0.49
C VAL A 144 12.45 4.03 0.18
N GLY A 145 12.40 3.48 1.40
CA GLY A 145 13.57 3.09 2.16
C GLY A 145 14.26 1.81 1.67
N HIS A 146 15.29 1.40 2.41
CA HIS A 146 16.06 0.18 2.13
C HIS A 146 15.19 -1.09 2.16
N MET A 147 15.60 -2.11 1.40
CA MET A 147 14.95 -3.42 1.31
C MET A 147 13.47 -3.36 0.89
N SER A 148 13.06 -2.31 0.20
CA SER A 148 11.71 -2.24 -0.37
C SER A 148 11.54 -3.33 -1.43
N ALA A 149 10.36 -3.95 -1.46
CA ALA A 149 10.04 -5.14 -2.24
C ALA A 149 10.92 -6.38 -1.94
N PHE A 150 11.49 -6.47 -0.74
CA PHE A 150 12.18 -7.70 -0.31
C PHE A 150 11.23 -8.90 -0.35
N MET A 151 11.63 -10.00 -1.00
CA MET A 151 10.81 -11.22 -1.18
C MET A 151 9.47 -10.97 -1.90
N ALA A 152 9.34 -9.90 -2.69
CA ALA A 152 8.10 -9.59 -3.39
C ALA A 152 7.80 -10.63 -4.48
N GLN A 153 6.62 -11.24 -4.41
CA GLN A 153 6.23 -12.38 -5.22
C GLN A 153 5.47 -11.98 -6.48
N SER A 154 4.53 -11.06 -6.35
CA SER A 154 3.72 -10.52 -7.45
C SER A 154 3.10 -9.18 -7.03
N GLY A 155 2.51 -8.47 -7.99
CA GLY A 155 1.98 -7.11 -7.81
C GLY A 155 2.96 -6.05 -8.33
N ASN A 156 2.67 -4.80 -8.01
CA ASN A 156 3.41 -3.66 -8.55
C ASN A 156 3.81 -2.68 -7.44
N LEU A 157 5.06 -2.22 -7.44
CA LEU A 157 5.51 -1.11 -6.61
C LEU A 157 5.92 0.05 -7.52
N VAL A 158 5.22 1.18 -7.44
CA VAL A 158 5.52 2.42 -8.14
C VAL A 158 6.11 3.42 -7.15
N VAL A 159 7.30 3.94 -7.46
CA VAL A 159 8.02 4.94 -6.66
C VAL A 159 8.26 6.17 -7.52
N CYS A 160 7.62 7.28 -7.16
CA CYS A 160 7.76 8.54 -7.91
C CYS A 160 9.01 9.33 -7.52
N GLY A 161 9.65 9.00 -6.39
CA GLY A 161 10.95 9.49 -5.96
C GLY A 161 12.08 8.45 -6.11
N ASP A 162 12.99 8.44 -5.14
CA ASP A 162 14.16 7.57 -5.07
C ASP A 162 13.89 6.28 -4.27
N ALA A 163 14.68 5.24 -4.56
CA ALA A 163 14.73 4.00 -3.79
C ALA A 163 16.08 3.80 -3.09
N GLY A 164 16.00 3.40 -1.81
CA GLY A 164 17.17 3.11 -0.97
C GLY A 164 17.95 1.84 -1.35
N ASP A 165 18.77 1.36 -0.42
CA ASP A 165 19.62 0.18 -0.62
C ASP A 165 18.81 -1.11 -0.80
N ALA A 166 19.34 -2.04 -1.60
CA ALA A 166 18.80 -3.40 -1.79
C ALA A 166 17.33 -3.44 -2.24
N LEU A 167 16.96 -2.61 -3.22
CA LEU A 167 15.63 -2.66 -3.84
C LEU A 167 15.41 -4.03 -4.50
N GLY A 168 14.26 -4.65 -4.22
CA GLY A 168 13.87 -5.91 -4.83
C GLY A 168 14.75 -7.09 -4.41
N ASP A 169 15.31 -7.09 -3.20
CA ASP A 169 16.09 -8.24 -2.75
C ASP A 169 15.21 -9.52 -2.74
N SER A 170 15.71 -10.62 -3.32
CA SER A 170 14.98 -11.88 -3.49
C SER A 170 13.63 -11.72 -4.22
N LEU A 171 13.62 -10.94 -5.31
CA LEU A 171 12.43 -10.65 -6.11
C LEU A 171 11.98 -11.83 -6.99
N TYR A 172 10.67 -12.04 -7.11
CA TYR A 172 10.05 -12.98 -8.05
C TYR A 172 9.28 -12.23 -9.17
N GLU A 173 7.98 -12.45 -9.36
CA GLU A 173 7.21 -11.91 -10.50
C GLU A 173 6.66 -10.49 -10.28
N ALA A 174 7.06 -9.80 -9.21
CA ALA A 174 6.65 -8.43 -8.96
C ALA A 174 7.38 -7.44 -9.90
N ARG A 175 6.66 -6.37 -10.30
CA ARG A 175 7.20 -5.28 -11.12
C ARG A 175 7.47 -4.06 -10.25
N LEU A 176 8.66 -3.49 -10.36
CA LEU A 176 9.04 -2.30 -9.61
C LEU A 176 9.31 -1.16 -10.60
N PHE A 177 8.57 -0.07 -10.50
CA PHE A 177 8.71 1.12 -11.34
C PHE A 177 9.29 2.24 -10.50
N VAL A 178 10.46 2.76 -10.86
CA VAL A 178 11.12 3.85 -10.13
C VAL A 178 11.39 5.01 -11.07
N LYS A 179 10.88 6.20 -10.73
CA LYS A 179 11.13 7.45 -11.48
C LYS A 179 12.48 8.06 -11.16
N GLY A 180 12.84 8.08 -9.87
CA GLY A 180 14.10 8.61 -9.39
C GLY A 180 15.25 7.62 -9.55
N SER A 181 16.24 7.75 -8.67
CA SER A 181 17.42 6.91 -8.61
C SER A 181 17.21 5.69 -7.70
N VAL A 182 17.88 4.59 -8.03
CA VAL A 182 17.97 3.40 -7.17
C VAL A 182 19.39 3.31 -6.64
N LYS A 183 19.55 3.34 -5.32
CA LYS A 183 20.88 3.33 -4.70
C LYS A 183 21.63 2.01 -4.92
N SER A 184 20.96 0.88 -4.71
CA SER A 184 21.47 -0.45 -5.03
C SER A 184 20.33 -1.45 -5.20
N LEU A 185 20.55 -2.47 -6.03
CA LEU A 185 19.63 -3.58 -6.20
C LEU A 185 19.95 -4.69 -5.21
N GLY A 186 18.93 -5.41 -4.78
CA GLY A 186 19.07 -6.62 -4.00
C GLY A 186 19.36 -7.85 -4.86
N ALA A 187 19.47 -9.03 -4.24
CA ALA A 187 19.69 -10.26 -4.98
C ALA A 187 18.51 -10.56 -5.90
N ASP A 188 18.80 -11.12 -7.08
CA ASP A 188 17.81 -11.50 -8.08
C ASP A 188 16.92 -10.36 -8.60
N CYS A 189 17.35 -9.10 -8.48
CA CYS A 189 16.68 -7.95 -9.09
C CYS A 189 17.55 -7.32 -10.17
N GLU A 190 16.97 -7.08 -11.35
CA GLU A 190 17.64 -6.41 -12.45
C GLU A 190 16.74 -5.39 -13.14
N LYS A 191 17.37 -4.45 -13.85
CA LYS A 191 16.66 -3.56 -14.76
C LYS A 191 16.07 -4.38 -15.91
N LYS A 192 14.81 -4.14 -16.24
CA LYS A 192 14.10 -4.77 -17.36
C LYS A 192 13.78 -3.74 -18.45
N GLN A 193 13.60 -4.24 -19.67
CA GLN A 193 13.03 -3.43 -20.74
C GLN A 193 11.53 -3.23 -20.47
N MET A 194 11.07 -1.98 -20.51
CA MET A 194 9.65 -1.67 -20.33
C MET A 194 8.89 -1.96 -21.63
N GLY A 195 7.94 -2.90 -21.56
CA GLY A 195 7.04 -3.26 -22.66
C GLY A 195 5.74 -2.47 -22.63
N ALA A 196 4.89 -2.69 -23.64
CA ALA A 196 3.58 -2.03 -23.74
C ALA A 196 2.62 -2.41 -22.59
N GLU A 197 2.66 -3.67 -22.13
CA GLU A 197 1.86 -4.12 -20.97
C GLU A 197 2.30 -3.39 -19.69
N ASP A 198 3.61 -3.33 -19.44
CA ASP A 198 4.15 -2.66 -18.26
C ASP A 198 3.81 -1.16 -18.26
N ALA A 199 3.91 -0.51 -19.42
CA ALA A 199 3.55 0.90 -19.58
C ALA A 199 2.04 1.15 -19.36
N ALA A 200 1.18 0.22 -19.78
CA ALA A 200 -0.26 0.31 -19.55
C ALA A 200 -0.61 0.14 -18.06
N ILE A 201 0.02 -0.83 -17.39
CA ILE A 201 -0.10 -1.03 -15.94
C ILE A 201 0.33 0.23 -15.20
N LEU A 202 1.51 0.76 -15.51
CA LEU A 202 2.03 1.96 -14.86
C LEU A 202 1.11 3.18 -15.11
N SER A 203 0.58 3.34 -16.32
CA SER A 203 -0.36 4.43 -16.63
C SER A 203 -1.63 4.37 -15.78
N ASP A 204 -2.24 3.19 -15.63
CA ASP A 204 -3.43 2.98 -14.78
C ASP A 204 -3.12 3.33 -13.32
N LEU A 205 -2.00 2.86 -12.79
CA LEU A 205 -1.61 3.11 -11.40
C LEU A 205 -1.36 4.59 -11.13
N LEU A 206 -0.67 5.29 -12.03
CA LEU A 206 -0.45 6.73 -11.92
C LEU A 206 -1.78 7.50 -11.97
N GLN A 207 -2.70 7.11 -12.87
CA GLN A 207 -4.03 7.70 -12.95
C GLN A 207 -4.84 7.50 -11.66
N ARG A 208 -4.92 6.27 -11.15
CA ARG A 208 -5.67 5.93 -9.91
C ARG A 208 -5.07 6.58 -8.68
N ALA A 209 -3.76 6.82 -8.66
CA ALA A 209 -3.05 7.54 -7.60
C ALA A 209 -3.12 9.08 -7.75
N GLY A 210 -3.58 9.59 -8.89
CA GLY A 210 -3.60 11.02 -9.18
C GLY A 210 -2.20 11.62 -9.34
N VAL A 211 -1.27 10.87 -9.94
CA VAL A 211 0.10 11.30 -10.24
C VAL A 211 0.18 11.76 -11.69
N ALA A 212 0.58 13.01 -11.91
CA ALA A 212 0.83 13.55 -13.23
C ALA A 212 2.26 13.21 -13.70
N ALA A 213 2.47 11.95 -14.06
CA ALA A 213 3.71 11.46 -14.67
C ALA A 213 3.38 10.49 -15.79
N LYS A 214 4.35 10.22 -16.65
CA LYS A 214 4.21 9.29 -17.76
C LYS A 214 5.11 8.07 -17.59
N PRO A 215 4.74 6.90 -18.15
CA PRO A 215 5.53 5.69 -18.00
C PRO A 215 6.99 5.84 -18.43
N GLU A 216 7.28 6.59 -19.50
CA GLU A 216 8.63 6.81 -20.00
C GLU A 216 9.58 7.51 -19.01
N GLU A 217 9.05 8.12 -17.95
CA GLU A 217 9.84 8.71 -16.88
C GLU A 217 10.34 7.69 -15.85
N PHE A 218 9.93 6.41 -15.96
CA PHE A 218 10.24 5.37 -14.99
C PHE A 218 11.18 4.30 -15.57
N THR A 219 12.02 3.75 -14.70
CA THR A 219 12.75 2.53 -14.96
C THR A 219 12.00 1.34 -14.36
N LEU A 220 11.83 0.28 -15.15
CA LEU A 220 11.29 -0.99 -14.70
C LEU A 220 12.41 -1.89 -14.16
N TYR A 221 12.17 -2.48 -13.00
CA TYR A 221 12.96 -3.56 -12.42
C TYR A 221 12.08 -4.78 -12.17
N GLY A 222 12.67 -5.97 -12.25
CA GLY A 222 12.00 -7.25 -12.10
C GLY A 222 12.98 -8.37 -11.78
N SER A 223 12.49 -9.57 -11.50
CA SER A 223 13.36 -10.70 -11.14
C SER A 223 14.32 -11.10 -12.25
N ALA A 224 15.57 -11.35 -11.90
CA ALA A 224 16.54 -11.98 -12.81
C ALA A 224 16.27 -13.49 -13.01
N ARG A 225 15.33 -14.07 -12.22
CA ARG A 225 14.90 -15.48 -12.24
C ARG A 225 16.02 -16.47 -11.96
N THR A 226 17.00 -16.06 -11.17
CA THR A 226 18.15 -16.88 -10.77
C THR A 226 17.88 -17.71 -9.52
N LEU A 227 16.90 -17.32 -8.70
CA LEU A 227 16.52 -18.03 -7.47
C LEU A 227 15.42 -19.09 -7.65
N TYR A 228 15.00 -19.36 -8.89
CA TYR A 228 13.88 -20.28 -9.21
C TYR A 228 14.27 -21.75 -9.10
N HIS A 229 15.57 -22.04 -9.16
CA HIS A 229 16.11 -23.39 -9.07
C HIS A 229 17.21 -23.42 -8.01
N PHE A 230 17.15 -24.41 -7.12
CA PHE A 230 18.20 -24.62 -6.13
C PHE A 230 19.48 -25.07 -6.82
N HIS A 231 20.50 -24.21 -6.82
CA HIS A 231 21.84 -24.55 -7.28
C HIS A 231 22.73 -24.83 -6.07
N VAL A 232 23.14 -26.10 -5.89
CA VAL A 232 24.04 -26.57 -4.82
C VAL A 232 25.33 -25.74 -4.74
N ASP A 233 25.81 -25.25 -5.87
CA ASP A 233 27.06 -24.49 -5.98
C ASP A 233 26.97 -23.08 -5.37
N ASN A 234 25.76 -22.57 -5.10
CA ASN A 234 25.54 -21.25 -4.49
C ASN A 234 25.42 -21.31 -2.95
N ALA A 235 25.65 -22.46 -2.31
CA ALA A 235 25.49 -22.63 -0.86
C ALA A 235 26.32 -21.67 0.02
N GLY A 236 27.40 -21.08 -0.53
CA GLY A 236 28.21 -20.06 0.16
C GLY A 236 27.80 -18.61 -0.11
N ALA A 237 26.78 -18.37 -0.95
CA ALA A 237 26.30 -17.06 -1.37
C ALA A 237 24.87 -16.74 -0.90
N TYR A 238 24.23 -17.65 -0.16
CA TYR A 238 22.95 -17.45 0.53
C TYR A 238 23.16 -16.91 1.95
#